data_AF-A0A376BDB8-F1
#
_entry.id   AF-A0A376BDB8-F1
#
_cell.length_a   1.000
_cell.length_b   1.000
_cell.length_c   1.000
_cell.angle_alpha   90.00
_cell.angle_beta   90.00
_cell.angle_gamma   90.00
#
_symmetry.space_group_name_H-M   'P 1'
#
loop_
_entity.id
_entity.type
_entity.pdbx_description
1 polymer ?
#
loop_
_entity_poly.entity_id
_entity_poly.type
_entity_poly.pdbx_seq_one_letter_code
_entity_poly.pdbx_strand_id
1 'polypeptide(L)' 'MIENGIQDIEFLRKNEVMKLFNVSRAVFDRWQNPKSEYFREDFPKKIKFNGLVFYVKEEVQRYMQKLIDER' A
#
# COMPACT_ATOMS: atom_id res chain seq x y z
N MET A 1 23.40 -17.50 15.22
CA MET A 1 22.00 -17.68 15.66
C MET A 1 21.14 -16.96 14.65
N ILE A 2 20.43 -17.69 13.79
CA ILE A 2 19.47 -17.08 12.86
C ILE A 2 18.11 -17.39 13.49
N GLU A 3 17.57 -16.44 14.24
CA GLU A 3 16.16 -16.47 14.61
C GLU A 3 15.36 -16.35 13.31
N ASN A 4 14.96 -17.48 12.74
CA ASN A 4 13.85 -17.51 11.79
C ASN A 4 12.55 -17.29 12.60
N GLY A 5 12.42 -16.11 13.19
CA GLY A 5 11.14 -15.61 13.66
C GLY A 5 10.31 -15.36 12.42
N ILE A 6 9.12 -15.95 12.34
CA ILE A 6 8.12 -15.49 11.39
C ILE A 6 7.95 -14.00 11.67
N GLN A 7 8.44 -13.14 10.78
CA GLN A 7 8.24 -11.72 10.94
C GLN A 7 6.74 -11.50 10.93
N ASP A 8 6.17 -10.95 12.01
CA ASP A 8 4.74 -10.67 12.08
C ASP A 8 4.39 -9.69 10.95
N ILE A 9 3.84 -10.23 9.86
CA ILE A 9 3.44 -9.44 8.70
C ILE A 9 2.16 -8.71 9.09
N GLU A 10 2.28 -7.42 9.37
CA GLU A 10 1.13 -6.57 9.61
C GLU A 10 0.46 -6.16 8.29
N PHE A 11 -0.87 -6.32 8.25
CA PHE A 11 -1.69 -5.94 7.11
C PHE A 11 -2.56 -4.72 7.42
N LEU A 12 -2.68 -3.83 6.44
CA LEU A 12 -3.61 -2.70 6.45
C LEU A 12 -4.76 -2.97 5.47
N ARG A 13 -5.99 -2.69 5.88
CA ARG A 13 -7.14 -2.69 4.96
C ARG A 13 -7.07 -1.50 4.02
N LYS A 14 -7.68 -1.62 2.84
CA LYS A 14 -7.80 -0.53 1.86
C LYS A 14 -8.20 0.82 2.47
N ASN A 15 -9.20 0.85 3.35
CA ASN A 15 -9.68 2.09 3.96
C ASN A 15 -8.64 2.73 4.90
N GLU A 16 -7.79 1.94 5.54
CA GLU A 16 -6.71 2.44 6.41
C GLU A 16 -5.63 3.10 5.56
N VAL A 17 -5.20 2.43 4.50
CA VAL A 17 -4.22 2.99 3.55
C VAL A 17 -4.72 4.27 2.89
N MET A 18 -5.99 4.30 2.46
CA MET A 18 -6.60 5.52 1.92
C MET A 18 -6.58 6.70 2.91
N LYS A 19 -6.85 6.43 4.19
CA LYS A 19 -6.79 7.44 5.25
C LYS A 19 -5.37 7.94 5.50
N LEU A 20 -4.37 7.04 5.47
CA LEU A 20 -2.96 7.41 5.63
C LEU A 20 -2.49 8.40 4.55
N PHE A 21 -2.92 8.21 3.30
CA PHE A 21 -2.60 9.13 2.21
C PHE A 21 -3.53 10.35 2.14
N ASN A 22 -4.58 10.41 2.98
CA ASN A 22 -5.61 11.45 2.97
C ASN A 22 -6.23 11.68 1.56
N VAL A 23 -6.55 10.60 0.85
CA VAL A 23 -7.12 10.67 -0.51
C VAL A 23 -8.51 10.04 -0.60
N SER A 24 -9.29 10.50 -1.57
CA SER A 24 -10.58 9.89 -1.90
C SER A 24 -10.39 8.50 -2.52
N ARG A 25 -11.45 7.68 -2.48
CA ARG A 25 -11.44 6.34 -3.09
C ARG A 25 -11.14 6.39 -4.60
N ALA A 26 -11.68 7.37 -5.30
CA ALA A 26 -11.48 7.53 -6.74
C ALA A 26 -10.01 7.83 -7.08
N VAL A 27 -9.35 8.72 -6.32
CA VAL A 27 -7.93 9.02 -6.49
C VAL A 27 -7.08 7.78 -6.20
N PHE A 28 -7.37 7.10 -5.09
CA PHE A 28 -6.67 5.89 -4.68
C PHE A 28 -6.78 4.75 -5.70
N ASP A 29 -7.95 4.58 -6.32
CA ASP A 29 -8.17 3.54 -7.34
C ASP A 29 -7.47 3.89 -8.67
N ARG A 30 -7.36 5.17 -9.02
CA ARG A 30 -6.58 5.63 -10.20
C ARG A 30 -5.10 5.32 -10.05
N TRP A 31 -4.53 5.55 -8.87
CA TRP A 31 -3.12 5.26 -8.58
C TRP A 31 -2.72 3.81 -8.84
N GLN A 32 -3.67 2.88 -8.73
CA GLN A 32 -3.42 1.44 -8.87
C GLN A 32 -3.91 0.85 -10.18
N ASN A 33 -4.51 1.66 -11.05
CA ASN A 33 -5.04 1.20 -12.33
C ASN A 33 -4.01 1.43 -13.43
N PRO A 34 -3.40 0.39 -14.03
CA PRO A 34 -2.42 0.53 -15.10
C PRO A 34 -2.91 1.29 -16.34
N LYS A 35 -4.23 1.42 -16.50
CA LYS A 35 -4.85 2.19 -17.59
C LYS A 35 -5.07 3.66 -17.24
N SER A 36 -4.79 4.09 -16.02
CA SER A 36 -4.94 5.47 -15.57
C SER A 36 -3.67 6.26 -15.87
N GLU A 37 -3.82 7.53 -16.27
CA GLU A 37 -2.69 8.46 -16.40
C GLU A 37 -1.96 8.72 -15.06
N TYR A 38 -2.64 8.55 -13.93
CA TYR A 38 -2.09 8.68 -12.57
C TYR A 38 -1.59 7.37 -11.98
N PHE A 39 -1.39 6.33 -12.81
CA PHE A 39 -0.88 5.04 -12.33
C PHE A 39 0.50 5.22 -11.68
N ARG A 40 0.68 4.58 -10.53
CA ARG A 40 1.92 4.56 -9.77
C ARG A 40 2.42 3.13 -9.77
N GLU A 41 3.44 2.86 -10.59
CA GLU A 41 3.98 1.52 -10.81
C GLU A 41 4.57 0.91 -9.53
N ASP A 42 5.14 1.76 -8.68
CA ASP A 42 5.79 1.41 -7.42
C ASP A 42 4.82 1.43 -6.22
N PHE A 43 3.52 1.66 -6.44
CA PHE A 43 2.54 1.68 -5.37
C PHE A 43 2.44 0.32 -4.67
N PRO A 44 2.25 0.26 -3.34
CA PRO A 44 2.15 -0.99 -2.58
C PRO A 44 1.16 -1.99 -3.18
N LYS A 45 1.55 -3.26 -3.24
CA LYS A 45 0.76 -4.29 -3.92
C LYS A 45 -0.44 -4.67 -3.07
N LYS A 46 -1.62 -4.68 -3.70
CA LYS A 46 -2.85 -5.11 -3.04
C LYS A 46 -2.92 -6.64 -2.97
N ILE A 47 -3.29 -7.13 -1.81
CA ILE A 47 -3.58 -8.54 -1.54
C ILE A 47 -5.09 -8.70 -1.46
N LYS A 48 -5.65 -9.61 -2.26
CA LYS A 48 -7.08 -9.95 -2.22
C LYS A 48 -7.26 -11.24 -1.45
N PHE A 49 -8.02 -11.20 -0.37
CA PHE A 49 -8.36 -12.37 0.42
C PHE A 49 -9.84 -12.32 0.82
N ASN A 50 -10.60 -13.35 0.43
CA ASN A 50 -12.02 -13.48 0.71
C ASN A 50 -12.85 -12.22 0.41
N GLY A 51 -12.65 -11.60 -0.76
CA GLY A 51 -13.36 -10.38 -1.17
C GLY A 51 -12.87 -9.08 -0.53
N LEU A 52 -11.97 -9.15 0.46
CA LEU A 52 -11.34 -8.01 1.10
C LEU A 52 -10.01 -7.65 0.42
N VAL A 53 -9.60 -6.39 0.57
CA VAL A 53 -8.35 -5.85 0.01
C VAL A 53 -7.46 -5.37 1.14
N PHE A 54 -6.26 -5.91 1.18
CA PHE A 54 -5.21 -5.63 2.15
C PHE A 54 -3.92 -5.15 1.47
N TYR A 55 -3.03 -4.58 2.26
CA TYR A 55 -1.68 -4.17 1.88
C TYR A 55 -0.73 -4.53 3.00
N VAL A 56 0.52 -4.84 2.68
CA VAL A 56 1.56 -5.03 3.70
C VAL A 56 1.92 -3.65 4.28
N LYS A 57 1.82 -3.49 5.59
CA LYS A 57 2.08 -2.22 6.27
C LYS A 57 3.47 -1.68 5.96
N GLU A 58 4.47 -2.56 5.96
CA GLU A 58 5.86 -2.22 5.67
C GLU A 58 6.05 -1.66 4.24
N GLU A 59 5.36 -2.23 3.24
CA GLU A 59 5.39 -1.69 1.86
C GLU A 59 4.77 -0.31 1.78
N VAL A 60 3.65 -0.09 2.48
CA VAL A 60 3.00 1.24 2.55
C VAL A 60 3.91 2.27 3.21
N GLN A 61 4.57 1.90 4.31
CA GLN A 61 5.50 2.79 5.02
C GLN A 61 6.73 3.12 4.16
N ARG A 62 7.32 2.13 3.49
CA ARG A 62 8.42 2.35 2.54
C ARG A 62 8.03 3.32 1.43
N TYR A 63 6.83 3.14 0.87
CA TYR A 63 6.32 4.03 -0.16
C TYR A 63 6.11 5.47 0.37
N MET A 64 5.56 5.63 1.58
CA MET A 64 5.43 6.95 2.21
C MET A 64 6.79 7.62 2.46
N GLN A 65 7.79 6.87 2.93
CA GLN A 65 9.14 7.38 3.14
C GLN A 65 9.75 7.87 1.82
N LYS A 66 9.61 7.09 0.75
CA LYS A 66 10.04 7.49 -0.60
C LYS A 66 9.40 8.83 -1.01
N LEU A 67 8.09 9.01 -0.82
CA LEU A 67 7.41 10.28 -1.14
C LEU A 67 7.92 11.46 -0.31
N ILE A 68 8.40 11.21 0.92
CA ILE A 68 9.02 12.23 1.76
C ILE A 68 10.41 12.58 1.24
N ASP A 69 11.19 11.58 0.84
CA ASP A 69 12.57 11.76 0.35
C ASP A 69 12.62 12.41 -1.05
N GLU A 70 11.57 12.24 -1.86
CA GLU A 70 11.41 12.88 -3.17
C GLU A 70 10.85 14.31 -3.12
N ARG A 71 10.53 14.82 -1.93
CA ARG A 71 10.08 16.22 -1.71
C ARG A 71 11.25 17.20 -1.79
#